data_AF-A0A9W9P4U8-F1
#
_entry.id   AF-A0A9W9P4U8-F1
#
_cell.length_a   1.000
_cell.length_b   1.000
_cell.length_c   1.000
_cell.angle_alpha   90.00
_cell.angle_beta   90.00
_cell.angle_gamma   90.00
#
_symmetry.space_group_name_H-M   'P 1'
#
loop_
_entity.id
_entity.type
_entity.pdbx_description
1 polymer ?
#
loop_
_entity_poly.entity_id
_entity_poly.type
_entity_poly.pdbx_seq_one_letter_code
_entity_poly.pdbx_strand_id
1 'polypeptide(L)'
;MNAWSTKYLESWAHDFKEEPNNKQTLQFLEEVMSELKKSLPIQGLPTKPQPEHVAPLEDYALRTFNRAFGPGVDLDEEIYHIPAAAVWMDIMGEDICLWSSRNFGDNGRSGFELHKWREWKRGFETCSNSDRLHPQAQGQAERAYSKMKTLETAATCY
;
A
#
# COMPACT_ATOMS: atom_id res chain seq x y z
N MET A 1 -14.93 -9.79 7.11
CA MET A 1 -13.96 -9.79 6.00
C MET A 1 -14.43 -10.70 4.88
N ASN A 2 -13.93 -10.54 3.65
CA ASN A 2 -14.08 -11.57 2.62
C ASN A 2 -13.02 -12.67 2.86
N ALA A 3 -13.20 -13.84 2.24
CA ALA A 3 -12.33 -15.00 2.48
C ALA A 3 -10.84 -14.74 2.16
N TRP A 4 -10.57 -13.87 1.19
CA TRP A 4 -9.21 -13.49 0.82
C TRP A 4 -8.56 -12.62 1.90
N SER A 5 -9.27 -11.58 2.39
CA SER A 5 -8.77 -10.69 3.45
C SER A 5 -8.52 -11.44 4.74
N THR A 6 -9.41 -12.37 5.11
CA THR A 6 -9.23 -13.22 6.28
C THR A 6 -7.98 -14.09 6.13
N LYS A 7 -7.82 -14.77 4.98
CA LYS A 7 -6.66 -15.64 4.73
C LYS A 7 -5.34 -14.86 4.68
N TYR A 8 -5.37 -13.63 4.15
CA TYR A 8 -4.21 -12.74 4.14
C TYR A 8 -3.81 -12.33 5.56
N LEU A 9 -4.75 -11.89 6.40
CA LEU A 9 -4.48 -11.50 7.78
C LEU A 9 -4.03 -12.69 8.64
N GLU A 10 -4.60 -13.87 8.42
CA GLU A 10 -4.17 -15.11 9.09
C GLU A 10 -2.75 -15.51 8.68
N SER A 11 -2.42 -15.47 7.39
CA SER A 11 -1.07 -15.74 6.90
C SER A 11 -0.09 -14.72 7.45
N TRP A 12 -0.45 -13.44 7.43
CA TRP A 12 0.38 -12.37 7.98
C TRP A 12 0.59 -12.54 9.49
N ALA A 13 -0.48 -12.78 10.26
CA ALA A 13 -0.39 -12.99 11.70
C ALA A 13 0.44 -14.24 12.05
N HIS A 14 0.40 -15.28 11.22
CA HIS A 14 1.22 -16.47 11.38
C HIS A 14 2.70 -16.17 11.10
N ASP A 15 2.99 -15.50 9.98
CA ASP A 15 4.35 -15.24 9.51
C ASP A 15 5.10 -14.26 10.42
N PHE A 16 4.40 -13.29 11.00
CA PHE A 16 4.97 -12.22 11.82
C PHE A 16 4.61 -12.35 13.32
N LYS A 17 4.27 -13.56 13.78
CA LYS A 17 3.80 -13.81 15.16
C LYS A 17 4.84 -13.49 16.25
N GLU A 18 6.13 -13.51 15.91
CA GLU A 18 7.24 -13.29 16.86
C GLU A 18 7.86 -11.89 16.74
N GLU A 19 7.35 -11.07 15.82
CA GLU A 19 7.83 -9.70 15.62
C GLU A 19 7.37 -8.76 16.74
N PRO A 20 8.22 -7.83 17.21
CA PRO A 20 7.79 -6.77 18.08
C PRO A 20 6.66 -5.94 17.42
N ASN A 21 5.68 -5.50 18.21
CA ASN A 21 4.51 -4.72 17.76
C ASN A 21 3.57 -5.40 16.75
N ASN A 22 3.69 -6.71 16.51
CA ASN A 22 2.82 -7.44 15.56
C ASN A 22 1.31 -7.23 15.78
N LYS A 23 0.86 -7.06 17.03
CA LYS A 23 -0.53 -6.76 17.38
C LYS A 23 -0.99 -5.41 16.82
N GLN A 24 -0.15 -4.39 16.89
CA GLN A 24 -0.47 -3.05 16.38
C GLN A 24 -0.54 -3.06 14.86
N THR A 25 0.36 -3.78 14.20
CA THR A 25 0.37 -3.92 12.74
C THR A 25 -0.78 -4.77 12.23
N LEU A 26 -1.11 -5.87 12.91
CA LEU A 26 -2.29 -6.66 12.59
C LEU A 26 -3.55 -5.81 12.73
N GLN A 27 -3.67 -5.05 13.82
CA GLN A 27 -4.79 -4.14 14.03
C GLN A 27 -4.89 -3.08 12.92
N PHE A 28 -3.78 -2.48 12.50
CA PHE A 28 -3.77 -1.54 11.37
C PHE A 28 -4.23 -2.21 10.06
N LEU A 29 -3.76 -3.42 9.76
CA LEU A 29 -4.18 -4.15 8.57
C LEU A 29 -5.65 -4.56 8.63
N GLU A 30 -6.16 -4.94 9.81
CA GLU A 30 -7.56 -5.23 10.04
C GLU A 30 -8.44 -3.98 9.82
N GLU A 31 -8.01 -2.82 10.32
CA GLU A 31 -8.68 -1.53 10.11
C GLU A 31 -8.73 -1.16 8.63
N VAL A 32 -7.59 -1.22 7.92
CA VAL A 32 -7.50 -0.96 6.48
C VAL A 32 -8.43 -1.89 5.69
N MET A 33 -8.43 -3.18 6.01
CA MET A 33 -9.28 -4.18 5.33
C MET A 33 -10.76 -4.03 5.66
N SER A 34 -11.09 -3.54 6.84
CA SER A 34 -12.46 -3.22 7.25
C SER A 34 -12.98 -2.01 6.49
N GLU A 35 -12.18 -0.95 6.37
CA GLU A 35 -12.54 0.26 5.61
C GLU A 35 -12.67 -0.03 4.11
N LEU A 36 -11.76 -0.82 3.53
CA LEU A 36 -11.85 -1.34 2.15
C LEU A 36 -13.21 -1.99 1.87
N LYS A 37 -13.71 -2.79 2.82
CA LYS A 37 -15.02 -3.45 2.69
C LYS A 37 -16.18 -2.45 2.72
N LYS A 38 -16.10 -1.41 3.56
CA LYS A 38 -17.15 -0.38 3.66
C LYS A 38 -17.23 0.49 2.40
N SER A 39 -16.09 0.74 1.75
CA SER A 39 -16.00 1.54 0.53
C SER A 39 -16.39 0.80 -0.76
N LEU A 40 -16.46 -0.53 -0.76
CA LEU A 40 -16.89 -1.30 -1.92
C LEU A 40 -18.42 -1.24 -2.05
N PRO A 41 -18.98 -0.80 -3.19
CA PRO A 41 -20.42 -0.76 -3.36
C PRO A 41 -20.97 -2.20 -3.35
N ILE A 42 -21.77 -2.52 -2.35
CA ILE A 42 -22.62 -3.70 -2.38
C ILE A 42 -23.60 -3.49 -3.54
N GLN A 43 -23.46 -4.26 -4.61
CA GLN A 43 -24.45 -4.27 -5.67
C GLN A 43 -25.82 -4.63 -5.07
N GLY A 44 -26.75 -3.66 -5.04
CA GLY A 44 -28.17 -3.95 -4.88
C GLY A 44 -28.96 -3.27 -3.75
N LEU A 45 -28.58 -2.11 -3.20
CA LEU A 45 -29.54 -1.34 -2.37
C LEU A 45 -29.29 0.18 -2.42
N PRO A 46 -30.33 1.03 -2.63
CA PRO A 46 -30.17 2.48 -2.56
C PRO A 46 -30.26 2.88 -1.09
N THR A 47 -29.12 3.06 -0.44
CA THR A 47 -29.07 3.77 0.84
C THR A 47 -28.07 4.90 0.72
N LYS A 48 -28.59 6.13 0.87
CA LYS A 48 -27.81 7.36 0.98
C LYS A 48 -26.68 7.13 1.99
N PRO A 49 -25.40 7.27 1.62
CA PRO A 49 -24.33 7.23 2.59
C PRO A 49 -24.39 8.49 3.45
N GLN A 50 -24.49 8.34 4.77
CA GLN A 50 -24.16 9.41 5.71
C GLN A 50 -22.63 9.55 5.79
N PRO A 51 -22.08 10.78 5.83
CA PRO A 51 -20.65 11.02 5.73
C PRO A 51 -19.99 10.98 7.10
N GLU A 52 -19.77 9.77 7.64
CA GLU A 52 -18.99 9.60 8.86
C GLU A 52 -17.55 9.23 8.49
N HIS A 53 -16.70 10.24 8.29
CA HIS A 53 -15.23 10.21 8.35
C HIS A 53 -14.47 8.94 7.89
N VAL A 54 -14.90 8.27 6.83
CA VAL A 54 -14.08 7.24 6.17
C VAL A 54 -13.00 7.97 5.38
N ALA A 55 -11.75 7.90 5.84
CA ALA A 55 -10.63 8.40 5.05
C ALA A 55 -10.56 7.60 3.73
N PRO A 56 -10.39 8.26 2.57
CA PRO A 56 -10.30 7.56 1.29
C PRO A 56 -9.18 6.52 1.33
N LEU A 57 -9.34 5.40 0.62
CA LEU A 57 -8.29 4.36 0.52
C LEU A 57 -6.96 4.92 0.02
N GLU A 58 -7.03 5.95 -0.82
CA GLU A 58 -5.93 6.80 -1.26
C GLU A 58 -5.10 7.33 -0.10
N ASP A 59 -5.74 7.86 0.95
CA ASP A 59 -5.06 8.41 2.13
C ASP A 59 -4.32 7.32 2.91
N TYR A 60 -4.90 6.12 3.01
CA TYR A 60 -4.25 4.99 3.69
C TYR A 60 -3.03 4.50 2.90
N ALA A 61 -3.19 4.27 1.60
CA ALA A 61 -2.09 3.88 0.72
C ALA A 61 -0.96 4.92 0.80
N LEU A 62 -1.29 6.21 0.64
CA LEU A 62 -0.32 7.30 0.69
C LEU A 62 0.42 7.36 2.03
N ARG A 63 -0.27 7.20 3.16
CA ARG A 63 0.35 7.14 4.48
C ARG A 63 1.28 5.95 4.62
N THR A 64 0.88 4.77 4.13
CA THR A 64 1.73 3.58 4.16
C THR A 64 2.99 3.76 3.32
N PHE A 65 2.90 4.32 2.11
CA PHE A 65 4.10 4.61 1.31
C PHE A 65 5.01 5.66 1.95
N ASN A 66 4.44 6.73 2.51
CA ASN A 66 5.23 7.76 3.20
C ASN A 66 5.87 7.22 4.50
N ARG A 67 5.27 6.24 5.17
CA ARG A 67 5.90 5.56 6.31
C ARG A 67 6.95 4.55 5.90
N ALA A 68 6.82 3.95 4.72
CA ALA A 68 7.82 3.02 4.20
C ALA A 68 9.06 3.74 3.65
N PHE A 69 8.86 4.91 3.00
CA PHE A 69 9.92 5.53 2.18
C PHE A 69 10.01 7.06 2.33
N GLY A 70 9.25 7.67 3.25
CA GLY A 70 9.27 9.10 3.46
C GLY A 70 10.48 9.59 4.27
N PRO A 71 10.62 10.91 4.47
CA PRO A 71 11.68 11.47 5.29
C PRO A 71 11.43 11.15 6.78
N GLY A 72 12.49 10.73 7.47
CA GLY A 72 12.45 10.49 8.93
C GLY A 72 11.84 9.14 9.33
N VAL A 73 11.84 8.16 8.42
CA VAL A 73 11.44 6.78 8.73
C VAL A 73 12.42 6.19 9.75
N ASP A 74 11.85 5.63 10.82
CA ASP A 74 12.59 4.83 11.78
C ASP A 74 12.93 3.48 11.12
N LEU A 75 14.24 3.17 11.04
CA LEU A 75 14.75 1.95 10.40
C LEU A 75 14.19 0.69 11.08
N ASP A 76 13.83 0.78 12.36
CA ASP A 76 13.24 -0.34 13.10
C ASP A 76 11.78 -0.60 12.70
N GLU A 77 11.10 0.35 12.04
CA GLU A 77 9.74 0.19 11.51
C GLU A 77 9.69 -0.21 10.03
N GLU A 78 10.81 -0.14 9.30
CA GLU A 78 10.90 -0.48 7.87
C GLU A 78 10.46 -1.93 7.60
N ILE A 79 10.76 -2.84 8.53
CA ILE A 79 10.41 -4.27 8.46
C ILE A 79 8.90 -4.47 8.25
N TYR A 80 8.07 -3.53 8.71
CA TYR A 80 6.61 -3.62 8.67
C TYR A 80 5.98 -2.82 7.53
N HIS A 81 6.46 -1.59 7.33
CA HIS A 81 5.86 -0.69 6.35
C HIS A 81 6.19 -1.09 4.91
N ILE A 82 7.35 -1.71 4.66
CA ILE A 82 7.74 -2.17 3.32
C ILE A 82 6.79 -3.28 2.82
N PRO A 83 6.54 -4.38 3.57
CA PRO A 83 5.50 -5.37 3.23
C PRO A 83 4.12 -4.76 3.00
N ALA A 84 3.69 -3.85 3.87
CA ALA A 84 2.37 -3.22 3.76
C ALA A 84 2.27 -2.33 2.51
N ALA A 85 3.31 -1.57 2.19
CA ALA A 85 3.38 -0.77 0.97
C ALA A 85 3.39 -1.67 -0.28
N ALA A 86 4.08 -2.80 -0.24
CA ALA A 86 4.08 -3.77 -1.34
C ALA A 86 2.67 -4.32 -1.62
N VAL A 87 1.86 -4.54 -0.58
CA VAL A 87 0.47 -5.00 -0.74
C VAL A 87 -0.40 -3.94 -1.41
N TRP A 88 -0.18 -2.66 -1.13
CA TRP A 88 -0.88 -1.59 -1.84
C TRP A 88 -0.55 -1.57 -3.33
N MET A 89 0.64 -1.97 -3.74
CA MET A 89 0.95 -2.16 -5.16
C MET A 89 0.11 -3.27 -5.79
N ASP A 90 -0.22 -4.31 -5.04
CA ASP A 90 -1.11 -5.38 -5.51
C ASP A 90 -2.57 -4.91 -5.62
N ILE A 91 -3.05 -4.15 -4.64
CA ILE A 91 -4.45 -3.70 -4.58
C ILE A 91 -4.73 -2.52 -5.52
N MET A 92 -3.88 -1.48 -5.49
CA MET A 92 -4.15 -0.17 -6.12
C MET A 92 -3.02 0.30 -7.05
N GLY A 93 -2.06 -0.56 -7.40
CA GLY A 93 -0.88 -0.15 -8.15
C GLY A 93 -1.17 0.57 -9.47
N GLU A 94 -2.19 0.13 -10.22
CA GLU A 94 -2.62 0.75 -11.47
C GLU A 94 -3.17 2.16 -11.26
N ASP A 95 -4.07 2.32 -10.30
CA ASP A 95 -4.66 3.61 -9.94
C ASP A 95 -3.59 4.59 -9.43
N ILE A 96 -2.70 4.12 -8.56
CA ILE A 96 -1.59 4.91 -8.01
C ILE A 96 -0.65 5.36 -9.15
N CYS A 97 -0.32 4.47 -10.10
CA CYS A 97 0.49 4.82 -11.26
C CYS A 97 -0.21 5.88 -12.14
N LEU A 98 -1.53 5.73 -12.34
CA LEU A 98 -2.33 6.68 -13.11
C LEU A 98 -2.40 8.06 -12.42
N TRP A 99 -2.62 8.10 -11.11
CA TRP A 99 -2.63 9.33 -10.32
C TRP A 99 -1.28 10.01 -10.30
N SER A 100 -0.20 9.23 -10.24
CA SER A 100 1.18 9.74 -10.23
C SER A 100 1.62 10.26 -11.59
N SER A 101 1.09 9.73 -12.70
CA SER A 101 1.46 10.10 -14.07
C SER A 101 0.63 11.24 -14.65
N ARG A 102 -0.65 11.34 -14.25
CA ARG A 102 -1.48 12.47 -14.63
C ARG A 102 -1.05 13.69 -13.81
N ASN A 103 -0.40 14.64 -14.47
CA ASN A 103 -0.31 16.02 -13.99
C ASN A 103 -1.73 16.59 -13.88
N PHE A 104 -2.46 16.26 -12.82
CA PHE A 104 -3.73 16.90 -12.52
C PHE A 104 -3.44 18.36 -12.18
N GLY A 105 -3.53 19.21 -13.21
CA GLY A 105 -3.53 20.67 -13.10
C GLY A 105 -4.76 21.23 -12.39
N ASP A 106 -5.40 20.44 -11.51
CA ASP A 106 -6.57 20.86 -10.78
C ASP A 106 -6.38 20.47 -9.30
N ASN A 107 -5.86 21.43 -8.53
CA ASN A 107 -6.01 21.54 -7.08
C ASN A 107 -5.68 20.29 -6.22
N GLY A 108 -4.46 19.76 -6.38
CA GLY A 108 -3.58 19.29 -5.30
C GLY A 108 -4.19 18.53 -4.11
N ARG A 109 -4.82 17.37 -4.33
CA ARG A 109 -5.37 16.57 -3.21
C ARG A 109 -4.94 15.12 -3.09
N SER A 110 -4.49 14.45 -4.14
CA SER A 110 -4.21 13.01 -4.04
C SER A 110 -2.91 12.71 -3.28
N GLY A 111 -1.96 13.64 -3.24
CA GLY A 111 -0.63 13.44 -2.65
C GLY A 111 0.24 12.39 -3.38
N PHE A 112 -0.29 11.79 -4.45
CA PHE A 112 0.36 10.85 -5.36
C PHE A 112 1.03 11.62 -6.49
N GLU A 113 2.22 12.16 -6.20
CA GLU A 113 3.00 12.92 -7.17
C GLU A 113 4.03 12.05 -7.88
N LEU A 114 4.35 12.37 -9.14
CA LEU A 114 5.34 11.63 -9.92
C LEU A 114 6.70 11.50 -9.22
N HIS A 115 7.12 12.54 -8.49
CA HIS A 115 8.38 12.50 -7.75
C HIS A 115 8.33 11.46 -6.62
N LYS A 116 7.22 11.40 -5.88
CA LYS A 116 7.01 10.40 -4.82
C LYS A 116 6.92 8.99 -5.37
N TRP A 117 6.23 8.80 -6.49
CA TRP A 117 6.20 7.50 -7.17
C TRP A 117 7.61 6.99 -7.48
N ARG A 118 8.48 7.87 -7.99
CA ARG A 118 9.89 7.53 -8.26
C ARG A 118 10.67 7.24 -6.98
N GLU A 119 10.40 7.97 -5.90
CA GLU A 119 11.00 7.73 -4.59
C GLU A 119 10.60 6.35 -4.04
N TRP A 120 9.31 6.02 -4.03
CA TRP A 120 8.82 4.72 -3.57
C TRP A 120 9.35 3.58 -4.41
N LYS A 121 9.40 3.75 -5.73
CA LYS A 121 10.00 2.77 -6.65
C LYS A 121 11.46 2.50 -6.30
N ARG A 122 12.25 3.56 -6.06
CA ARG A 122 13.65 3.45 -5.63
C ARG A 122 13.77 2.81 -4.24
N GLY A 123 12.83 3.12 -3.34
CA GLY A 123 12.71 2.47 -2.03
C GLY A 123 12.57 0.96 -2.16
N PHE A 124 11.60 0.49 -2.94
CA PHE A 124 11.43 -0.94 -3.19
C PHE A 124 12.63 -1.59 -3.89
N GLU A 125 13.24 -0.90 -4.86
CA GLU A 125 14.47 -1.39 -5.50
C GLU A 125 15.60 -1.57 -4.47
N THR A 126 15.81 -0.58 -3.60
CA THR A 126 16.82 -0.65 -2.55
C THR A 126 16.53 -1.81 -1.59
N CYS A 127 15.26 -1.95 -1.18
CA CYS A 127 14.81 -3.01 -0.28
C CYS A 127 14.96 -4.40 -0.91
N SER A 128 14.64 -4.55 -2.21
CA SER A 128 14.80 -5.82 -2.92
C SER A 128 16.25 -6.29 -3.00
N ASN A 129 17.21 -5.37 -2.90
CA ASN A 129 18.65 -5.66 -2.94
C ASN A 129 19.30 -5.62 -1.53
N SER A 130 18.52 -5.50 -0.46
CA SER A 130 19.03 -5.35 0.91
C SER A 130 19.17 -6.70 1.60
N ASP A 131 20.37 -7.02 2.07
CA ASP A 131 20.63 -8.19 2.91
C ASP A 131 20.14 -8.00 4.37
N ARG A 132 19.67 -6.80 4.71
CA ARG A 132 19.19 -6.47 6.07
C ARG A 132 17.71 -6.81 6.27
N LEU A 133 16.96 -6.99 5.20
CA LEU A 133 15.54 -7.31 5.28
C LEU A 133 15.33 -8.82 5.37
N HIS A 134 14.26 -9.21 6.06
CA HIS A 134 13.82 -10.60 6.05
C HIS A 134 13.54 -11.06 4.61
N PRO A 135 13.92 -12.28 4.18
CA PRO A 135 13.79 -12.74 2.79
C PRO A 135 12.38 -12.62 2.22
N GLN A 136 11.35 -12.75 3.05
CA GLN A 136 9.95 -12.57 2.64
C GLN A 136 9.63 -11.11 2.30
N ALA A 137 10.10 -10.15 3.11
CA ALA A 137 9.93 -8.73 2.85
C ALA A 137 10.71 -8.31 1.61
N GLN A 138 11.91 -8.86 1.42
CA GLN A 138 12.71 -8.69 0.20
C GLN A 138 11.94 -9.17 -1.04
N GLY A 139 11.37 -10.38 -1.01
CA GLY A 139 10.59 -10.92 -2.14
C GLY A 139 9.26 -10.18 -2.38
N GLN A 140 8.70 -9.53 -1.37
CA GLN A 140 7.55 -8.62 -1.56
C GLN A 140 7.98 -7.30 -2.19
N ALA A 141 9.09 -6.71 -1.73
CA ALA A 141 9.66 -5.50 -2.33
C ALA A 141 10.06 -5.73 -3.79
N GLU A 142 10.67 -6.87 -4.13
CA GLU A 142 11.03 -7.23 -5.49
C GLU A 142 9.80 -7.32 -6.42
N ARG A 143 8.72 -7.96 -5.93
CA ARG A 143 7.46 -8.07 -6.68
C ARG A 143 6.82 -6.70 -6.88
N ALA A 144 6.74 -5.88 -5.84
CA ALA A 144 6.23 -4.51 -5.92
C ALA A 144 7.04 -3.66 -6.91
N TYR A 145 8.37 -3.70 -6.83
CA TYR A 145 9.27 -3.01 -7.75
C TYR A 145 9.07 -3.46 -9.20
N SER A 146 8.98 -4.77 -9.43
CA SER A 146 8.72 -5.34 -10.75
C SER A 146 7.36 -4.91 -11.30
N LYS A 147 6.32 -4.88 -10.46
CA LYS A 147 5.00 -4.39 -10.84
C LYS A 147 5.04 -2.92 -11.24
N MET A 148 5.72 -2.06 -10.47
CA MET A 148 5.89 -0.64 -10.81
C MET A 148 6.56 -0.44 -12.18
N LYS A 149 7.60 -1.22 -12.51
CA LYS A 149 8.26 -1.18 -13.84
C LYS A 149 7.30 -1.57 -14.97
N THR A 150 6.52 -2.62 -14.77
CA THR A 150 5.51 -3.06 -15.75
C THR A 150 4.46 -2.00 -15.98
N LEU A 151 3.95 -1.38 -14.90
CA LEU A 151 2.93 -0.34 -14.96
C LEU A 151 3.43 0.91 -15.68
N GLU A 152 4.66 1.36 -15.41
CA GLU A 152 5.25 2.49 -16.13
C GLU A 152 5.39 2.20 -17.63
N THR A 153 5.84 0.99 -17.98
CA THR A 153 5.98 0.58 -19.39
C THR A 153 4.63 0.55 -20.10
N ALA A 154 3.60 0.02 -19.43
CA ALA A 154 2.24 0.00 -19.94
C ALA A 154 1.63 1.41 -20.06
N ALA A 155 1.91 2.30 -19.10
CA ALA A 155 1.44 3.68 -19.11
C ALA A 155 2.10 4.53 -20.20
N THR A 156 3.36 4.25 -20.57
CA THR A 156 4.02 4.92 -21.71
C THR A 156 3.50 4.51 -23.09
N CYS A 157 2.65 3.49 -23.17
CA CYS A 157 2.01 3.04 -24.41
C CYS A 157 0.65 3.70 -24.69
N TYR A 158 0.19 4.62 -23.84
CA TYR A 158 -1.07 5.37 -23.99
C TYR A 158 -0.85 6.83 -24.38
#